data_AF-A0A945GSR0-F1
#
_entry.id   AF-A0A945GSR0-F1
#
_cell.length_a   1.000
_cell.length_b   1.000
_cell.length_c   1.000
_cell.angle_alpha   90.00
_cell.angle_beta   90.00
_cell.angle_gamma   90.00
#
_symmetry.space_group_name_H-M   'P 1'
#
loop_
_entity.id
_entity.type
_entity.pdbx_description
1 polymer ?
#
loop_
_entity_poly.entity_id
_entity_poly.type
_entity_poly.pdbx_seq_one_letter_code
_entity_poly.pdbx_strand_id
1 'polypeptide(L)'
;STVGDLAYATSDNPRSEDPDAILDEVIAGVPKDRLPLVTRIIDREVAIRTAIASAADCDVVVIAGKGHEKNQILKDKVIPFDDVQVAHAALEKAQMGNGI
;
A
#
# COMPACT_ATOMS: atom_id res chain seq x y z
N SER A 1 5.56 3.66 -21.85
CA SER A 1 4.15 3.35 -21.56
C SER A 1 3.73 4.18 -20.37
N THR A 2 2.73 5.04 -20.50
CA THR A 2 2.19 5.79 -19.37
C THR A 2 1.33 4.83 -18.57
N VAL A 3 1.78 4.45 -17.37
CA VAL A 3 0.97 3.66 -16.45
C VAL A 3 -0.15 4.58 -15.97
N GLY A 4 -1.41 4.16 -16.10
CA GLY A 4 -2.55 4.94 -15.59
C GLY A 4 -2.55 4.99 -14.06
N ASP A 5 -3.49 5.73 -13.46
CA ASP A 5 -3.63 5.78 -11.99
C ASP A 5 -3.90 4.37 -11.43
N LEU A 6 -2.90 3.77 -10.76
CA LEU A 6 -3.03 2.50 -10.07
C LEU A 6 -3.39 2.72 -8.59
N ALA A 7 -4.21 1.84 -8.03
CA ALA A 7 -4.52 1.84 -6.60
C ALA A 7 -4.16 0.50 -5.96
N TYR A 8 -3.58 0.56 -4.76
CA TYR A 8 -3.28 -0.62 -3.95
C TYR A 8 -4.11 -0.57 -2.66
N ALA A 9 -5.09 -1.45 -2.55
CA ALA A 9 -5.92 -1.58 -1.35
C ALA A 9 -5.24 -2.52 -0.35
N THR A 10 -5.01 -2.03 0.88
CA THR A 10 -4.24 -2.73 1.91
C THR A 10 -4.86 -2.56 3.30
N SER A 11 -4.51 -3.47 4.22
CA SER A 11 -4.88 -3.34 5.62
C SER A 11 -4.11 -2.20 6.29
N ASP A 12 -4.80 -1.41 7.11
CA ASP A 12 -4.20 -0.48 8.07
C ASP A 12 -4.32 -1.05 9.49
N ASN A 13 -5.24 -0.53 10.30
CA ASN A 13 -5.47 -0.99 11.66
C ASN A 13 -6.76 -1.84 11.70
N PRO A 14 -6.72 -3.14 11.33
CA PRO A 14 -7.93 -3.97 11.30
C PRO A 14 -8.50 -4.18 12.70
N ARG A 15 -7.72 -3.93 13.77
CA ARG A 15 -8.15 -4.15 15.16
C ARG A 15 -8.72 -5.56 15.26
N SER A 16 -9.96 -5.71 15.72
CA SER A 16 -10.64 -6.99 15.88
C SER A 16 -11.33 -7.53 14.63
N GLU A 17 -11.39 -6.74 13.56
CA GLU A 17 -12.09 -7.09 12.32
C GLU A 17 -11.20 -7.92 11.40
N ASP A 18 -11.83 -8.65 10.48
CA ASP A 18 -11.11 -9.38 9.44
C ASP A 18 -10.62 -8.38 8.38
N PRO A 19 -9.30 -8.22 8.17
CA PRO A 19 -8.77 -7.33 7.15
C PRO A 19 -9.28 -7.69 5.75
N ASP A 20 -9.54 -8.97 5.47
CA ASP A 20 -10.09 -9.36 4.17
C ASP A 20 -11.52 -8.84 3.99
N ALA A 21 -12.34 -8.90 5.02
CA ALA A 21 -13.70 -8.37 4.96
C ALA A 21 -13.71 -6.84 4.75
N ILE A 22 -12.84 -6.10 5.45
CA ILE A 22 -12.71 -4.64 5.26
C ILE A 22 -12.30 -4.32 3.82
N LEU A 23 -11.31 -5.05 3.28
CA LEU A 23 -10.87 -4.82 1.90
C LEU A 23 -11.97 -5.19 0.88
N ASP A 24 -12.78 -6.22 1.15
CA ASP A 24 -13.93 -6.55 0.29
C ASP A 24 -14.93 -5.39 0.22
N GLU A 25 -15.24 -4.77 1.35
CA GLU A 25 -16.13 -3.60 1.41
C GLU A 25 -15.55 -2.40 0.65
N VAL A 26 -14.24 -2.14 0.80
CA VAL A 26 -13.54 -1.07 0.05
C VAL A 26 -13.63 -1.32 -1.44
N ILE A 27 -13.33 -2.54 -1.90
CA ILE A 27 -13.36 -2.91 -3.32
C ILE A 27 -14.79 -2.88 -3.88
N ALA A 28 -15.79 -3.27 -3.10
CA ALA A 28 -17.18 -3.20 -3.51
C ALA A 28 -17.66 -1.77 -3.80
N GLY A 29 -17.03 -0.76 -3.18
CA GLY A 29 -17.27 0.66 -3.45
C GLY A 29 -16.60 1.20 -4.72
N VAL A 30 -15.71 0.44 -5.36
CA VAL A 30 -14.97 0.88 -6.55
C VAL A 30 -15.83 0.73 -7.82
N PRO A 31 -15.93 1.76 -8.68
CA PRO A 31 -16.61 1.65 -9.97
C PRO A 31 -16.07 0.51 -10.84
N LYS A 32 -16.96 -0.22 -11.54
CA LYS A 32 -16.61 -1.42 -12.30
C LYS A 32 -15.55 -1.19 -13.39
N ASP A 33 -15.54 -0.01 -13.99
CA ASP A 33 -14.57 0.42 -15.00
C ASP A 33 -13.18 0.74 -14.39
N ARG A 34 -13.11 0.98 -13.08
CA ARG A 34 -11.89 1.24 -12.32
C ARG A 34 -11.34 0.02 -11.59
N LEU A 35 -12.16 -1.00 -11.35
CA LEU A 35 -11.73 -2.25 -10.70
C LEU A 35 -10.44 -2.86 -11.30
N PRO A 36 -10.21 -2.88 -12.63
CA PRO A 36 -8.98 -3.42 -13.19
C PRO A 36 -7.70 -2.65 -12.79
N LEU A 37 -7.83 -1.43 -12.29
CA LEU A 37 -6.72 -0.58 -11.84
C LEU A 37 -6.43 -0.75 -10.33
N VAL A 38 -7.24 -1.54 -9.62
CA VAL A 38 -7.10 -1.75 -8.18
C VAL A 38 -6.50 -3.12 -7.90
N THR A 39 -5.34 -3.14 -7.27
CA THR A 39 -4.69 -4.36 -6.78
C THR A 39 -4.93 -4.51 -5.28
N ARG A 40 -5.36 -5.70 -4.84
CA ARG A 40 -5.56 -6.02 -3.44
C ARG A 40 -4.29 -6.66 -2.87
N ILE A 41 -3.70 -6.04 -1.85
CA ILE A 41 -2.54 -6.57 -1.12
C ILE A 41 -2.77 -6.29 0.36
N ILE A 42 -3.11 -7.31 1.15
CA ILE A 42 -3.50 -7.14 2.56
C ILE A 42 -2.33 -6.59 3.40
N ASP A 43 -1.12 -7.10 3.17
CA ASP A 43 0.06 -6.70 3.89
C ASP A 43 0.51 -5.30 3.44
N ARG A 44 0.54 -4.37 4.40
CA ARG A 44 0.83 -2.96 4.15
C ARG A 44 2.25 -2.72 3.68
N GLU A 45 3.23 -3.46 4.21
CA GLU A 45 4.61 -3.33 3.77
C GLU A 45 4.77 -3.83 2.34
N VAL A 46 4.14 -4.95 2.00
CA VAL A 46 4.15 -5.48 0.63
C VAL A 46 3.45 -4.49 -0.31
N ALA A 47 2.29 -3.94 0.06
CA ALA A 47 1.56 -2.99 -0.77
C ALA A 47 2.41 -1.74 -1.09
N ILE A 48 3.05 -1.14 -0.08
CA ILE A 48 3.92 0.03 -0.25
C ILE A 48 5.10 -0.31 -1.17
N ARG A 49 5.76 -1.45 -0.94
CA ARG A 49 6.90 -1.89 -1.76
C ARG A 49 6.51 -2.15 -3.20
N THR A 50 5.38 -2.81 -3.44
CA THR A 50 4.87 -3.07 -4.78
C THR A 50 4.50 -1.78 -5.50
N ALA A 51 3.85 -0.83 -4.82
CA ALA A 51 3.50 0.45 -5.40
C ALA A 51 4.75 1.23 -5.85
N ILE A 52 5.77 1.32 -4.99
CA ILE A 52 7.02 2.02 -5.30
C ILE A 52 7.80 1.29 -6.41
N ALA A 53 7.87 -0.03 -6.38
CA ALA A 53 8.58 -0.79 -7.42
C ALA A 53 7.88 -0.75 -8.79
N SER A 54 6.58 -0.45 -8.82
CA SER A 54 5.80 -0.36 -10.06
C SER A 54 5.77 1.05 -10.65
N ALA A 55 6.22 2.05 -9.90
CA ALA A 55 6.26 3.45 -10.32
C ALA A 55 7.41 3.67 -11.32
N ALA A 56 7.13 4.39 -12.40
CA ALA A 56 8.14 4.82 -13.36
C ALA A 56 8.78 6.15 -12.94
N ASP A 57 9.82 6.56 -13.67
CA ASP A 57 10.39 7.88 -13.52
C ASP A 57 9.30 8.95 -13.71
N CYS A 58 9.29 9.93 -12.82
CA CYS A 58 8.30 11.01 -12.73
C CYS A 58 6.89 10.62 -12.24
N ASP A 59 6.64 9.37 -11.86
CA ASP A 59 5.40 9.00 -11.17
C ASP A 59 5.40 9.45 -9.69
N VAL A 60 4.20 9.65 -9.14
CA VAL A 60 4.00 9.99 -7.72
C VAL A 60 3.25 8.86 -7.02
N VAL A 61 3.83 8.35 -5.94
CA VAL A 61 3.16 7.38 -5.06
C VAL A 61 2.64 8.11 -3.82
N VAL A 62 1.34 7.97 -3.54
CA VAL A 62 0.69 8.51 -2.34
C VAL A 62 0.31 7.37 -1.41
N ILE A 63 0.84 7.41 -0.17
CA ILE A 63 0.47 6.47 0.89
C ILE A 63 -0.49 7.18 1.85
N ALA A 64 -1.73 6.71 1.92
CA ALA A 64 -2.79 7.29 2.74
C ALA A 64 -3.28 6.34 3.84
N GLY A 65 -3.99 6.88 4.83
CA GLY A 65 -4.61 6.12 5.94
C GLY A 65 -4.01 6.46 7.30
N LYS A 66 -2.75 6.08 7.56
CA LYS A 66 -2.12 6.13 8.89
C LYS A 66 -1.70 7.51 9.40
N GLY A 67 -1.37 8.44 8.50
CA GLY A 67 -0.76 9.71 8.89
C GLY A 67 0.59 9.51 9.61
N HIS A 68 0.76 10.10 10.80
CA HIS A 68 2.00 10.03 11.58
C HIS A 68 2.07 8.79 12.51
N GLU A 69 1.13 7.86 12.44
CA GLU A 69 1.14 6.64 13.26
C GLU A 69 2.34 5.75 12.95
N LYS A 70 2.96 5.21 14.00
CA LYS A 70 4.17 4.36 13.93
C LYS A 70 3.93 2.92 14.36
N ASN A 71 2.66 2.51 14.43
CA ASN A 71 2.27 1.17 14.79
C ASN A 71 1.07 0.70 13.98
N GLN A 72 0.91 -0.60 13.84
CA GLN A 72 -0.28 -1.25 13.29
C GLN A 72 -1.01 -2.02 14.39
N ILE A 73 -2.32 -1.79 14.50
CA ILE A 73 -3.17 -2.39 15.53
C ILE A 73 -3.85 -3.63 14.94
N LEU A 74 -3.44 -4.78 15.44
CA LEU A 74 -4.03 -6.08 15.17
C LEU A 74 -4.81 -6.54 16.42
N LYS A 75 -5.75 -7.46 16.24
CA LYS A 75 -6.72 -7.91 17.26
C LYS A 75 -6.20 -7.96 18.69
N ASP A 76 -5.09 -8.64 18.88
CA ASP A 76 -4.48 -8.93 20.17
C ASP A 76 -3.12 -8.23 20.39
N LYS A 77 -2.62 -7.50 19.39
CA LYS A 77 -1.27 -6.91 19.46
C LYS A 77 -1.12 -5.64 18.65
N VAL A 78 -0.24 -4.77 19.15
CA VAL A 78 0.23 -3.58 18.44
C VAL A 78 1.65 -3.88 17.96
N ILE A 79 1.85 -3.84 16.65
CA ILE A 79 3.18 -4.06 16.05
C ILE A 79 3.79 -2.73 15.59
N PRO A 80 5.10 -2.51 15.73
CA PRO A 80 5.76 -1.37 15.13
C PRO A 80 5.59 -1.38 13.61
N PHE A 81 5.13 -0.27 13.04
CA PHE A 81 4.94 -0.13 11.60
C PHE A 81 4.95 1.35 11.21
N ASP A 82 5.89 1.75 10.35
CA ASP A 82 6.04 3.13 9.92
C ASP A 82 6.08 3.23 8.39
N ASP A 83 5.01 3.78 7.80
CA ASP A 83 4.89 4.00 6.35
C ASP A 83 6.12 4.70 5.77
N VAL A 84 6.68 5.69 6.49
CA VAL A 84 7.82 6.48 6.03
C VAL A 84 9.08 5.62 5.96
N GLN A 85 9.34 4.81 6.98
CA GLN A 85 10.51 3.92 6.99
C GLN A 85 10.41 2.86 5.90
N VAL A 86 9.23 2.27 5.71
CA VAL A 86 9.00 1.28 4.65
C VAL A 86 9.19 1.92 3.27
N ALA A 87 8.64 3.10 3.04
CA ALA A 87 8.77 3.81 1.77
C ALA A 87 10.22 4.19 1.46
N HIS A 88 10.95 4.72 2.45
CA HIS A 88 12.38 5.03 2.30
C HIS A 88 13.20 3.80 1.93
N ALA A 89 13.03 2.69 2.66
CA ALA A 89 13.74 1.45 2.36
C ALA A 89 13.40 0.88 0.98
N ALA A 90 12.16 1.07 0.50
CA ALA A 90 11.74 0.65 -0.83
C ALA A 90 12.36 1.53 -1.94
N LEU A 91 12.42 2.85 -1.73
CA LEU A 91 13.03 3.79 -2.66
C LEU A 91 14.55 3.54 -2.81
N GLU A 92 15.26 3.32 -1.69
CA GLU A 92 16.68 2.99 -1.73
C GLU A 92 16.95 1.73 -2.57
N LYS A 93 16.11 0.69 -2.42
CA LYS A 93 16.21 -0.55 -3.21
C LYS A 93 15.93 -0.30 -4.69
N ALA A 94 14.90 0.49 -5.02
CA ALA A 94 14.58 0.82 -6.41
C ALA A 94 15.72 1.59 -7.09
N GLN A 95 16.34 2.52 -6.38
CA GLN A 95 17.48 3.31 -6.88
C GLN A 95 18.73 2.44 -7.11
N MET A 96 19.02 1.49 -6.20
CA MET A 96 20.12 0.53 -6.39
C MET A 96 19.89 -0.42 -7.58
N GLY A 97 18.64 -0.73 -7.91
CA GLY A 97 18.28 -1.58 -9.05
C GLY A 97 18.39 -0.89 -10.41
N ASN A 98 18.25 0.44 -10.45
CA ASN A 98 18.34 1.25 -11.68
C ASN A 98 19.76 1.73 -12.01
N GLY A 99 20.74 1.47 -11.14
CA GLY A 99 22.15 1.81 -11.36
C GLY A 99 22.93 0.67 -12.03
N ILE A 100 22.66 0.39 -13.32
CA ILE A 100 23.51 -0.44 -14.19
C ILE A 100 23.56 0.15 -15.60
#